data_AF-A0A2J6H0T0-F1
#
_entry.id   AF-A0A2J6H0T0-F1
#
_cell.length_a   1.000
_cell.length_b   1.000
_cell.length_c   1.000
_cell.angle_alpha   90.00
_cell.angle_beta   90.00
_cell.angle_gamma   90.00
#
_symmetry.space_group_name_H-M   'P 1'
#
loop_
_entity.id
_entity.type
_entity.pdbx_description
1 polymer ?
#
loop_
_entity_poly.entity_id
_entity_poly.type
_entity_poly.pdbx_seq_one_letter_code
_entity_poly.pdbx_strand_id
1 'polypeptide(L)'
;MEKIIIFIFIMLSSTFFTGCFQDNYENNIKEKITQANYCNSDDDCFFIGSKCPFGCYIYVNKAEGDRIKELIEGFNSNCVYGCVQSYGVECKNNKCVEILEDPYFNDD
;
A
#
# COMPACT_ATOMS: atom_id res chain seq x y z
N MET A 1 -38.20 -39.14 10.74
CA MET A 1 -36.74 -39.19 10.49
C MET A 1 -36.32 -38.22 9.39
N GLU A 2 -37.03 -38.11 8.26
CA GLU A 2 -36.74 -37.11 7.19
C GLU A 2 -36.64 -35.66 7.69
N LYS A 3 -37.56 -35.22 8.57
CA LYS A 3 -37.55 -33.83 9.07
C LYS A 3 -36.36 -33.51 9.98
N ILE A 4 -35.76 -34.53 10.63
CA ILE A 4 -34.59 -34.36 11.51
C ILE A 4 -33.32 -34.13 10.68
N ILE A 5 -33.22 -34.80 9.53
CA ILE A 5 -32.07 -34.66 8.60
C ILE A 5 -32.01 -33.25 8.00
N ILE A 6 -33.17 -32.66 7.67
CA ILE A 6 -33.26 -31.29 7.12
C ILE A 6 -32.81 -30.24 8.16
N PHE A 7 -33.17 -30.41 9.43
CA PHE A 7 -32.75 -29.48 10.49
C PHE A 7 -31.24 -29.51 10.77
N ILE A 8 -30.60 -30.68 10.62
CA ILE A 8 -29.14 -30.82 10.78
C ILE A 8 -28.39 -30.12 9.64
N PHE A 9 -28.90 -30.19 8.40
CA PHE A 9 -28.29 -29.53 7.24
C PHE A 9 -28.34 -27.98 7.32
N ILE A 10 -29.38 -27.40 7.94
CA ILE A 10 -29.52 -25.94 8.08
C ILE A 10 -28.61 -25.39 9.20
N MET A 11 -28.39 -26.16 10.27
CA MET A 11 -27.45 -25.81 11.35
C MET A 11 -25.97 -25.89 10.93
N LEU A 12 -25.64 -26.77 9.97
CA LEU A 12 -24.27 -26.92 9.45
C LEU A 12 -23.86 -25.83 8.46
N SER A 13 -24.80 -25.06 7.89
CA SER A 13 -24.48 -23.97 6.96
C SER A 13 -24.24 -22.62 7.64
N SER A 14 -24.57 -22.48 8.92
CA SER A 14 -24.54 -21.20 9.64
C SER A 14 -23.20 -20.86 10.31
N THR A 15 -22.18 -21.73 10.20
CA THR A 15 -20.85 -21.52 10.83
C THR A 15 -19.76 -21.01 9.89
N PHE A 16 -20.09 -20.57 8.69
CA PHE A 16 -19.13 -19.97 7.74
C PHE A 16 -19.46 -18.50 7.52
N PHE A 17 -19.15 -17.58 8.45
CA PHE A 17 -18.95 -16.14 8.16
C PHE A 17 -18.61 -15.38 9.45
N THR A 18 -17.51 -15.72 10.11
CA THR A 18 -16.90 -14.83 11.11
C THR A 18 -15.42 -14.71 10.84
N GLY A 19 -15.08 -14.19 9.66
CA GLY A 19 -13.77 -13.61 9.42
C GLY A 19 -13.76 -12.19 9.96
N CYS A 20 -13.40 -12.01 11.23
CA CYS A 20 -13.12 -10.69 11.77
C CYS A 20 -11.81 -10.20 11.12
N PHE A 21 -11.93 -9.35 10.09
CA PHE A 21 -10.83 -8.57 9.54
C PHE A 21 -10.39 -7.56 10.60
N GLN A 22 -9.46 -7.95 11.46
CA GLN A 22 -8.75 -6.99 12.29
C GLN A 22 -7.68 -6.34 11.41
N ASP A 23 -8.06 -5.35 10.61
CA ASP A 23 -7.08 -4.55 9.86
C ASP A 23 -6.19 -3.81 10.86
N ASN A 24 -4.93 -4.21 10.93
CA ASN A 24 -3.89 -3.45 11.62
C ASN A 24 -3.80 -2.05 10.97
N TYR A 25 -3.75 -1.00 11.78
CA TYR A 25 -3.58 0.39 11.34
C TYR A 25 -2.44 0.57 10.31
N GLU A 26 -1.35 -0.18 10.44
CA GLU A 26 -0.27 -0.23 9.44
C GLU A 26 -0.75 -0.70 8.06
N ASN A 27 -1.52 -1.78 8.01
CA ASN A 27 -2.06 -2.31 6.75
C ASN A 27 -3.04 -1.32 6.12
N ASN A 28 -3.84 -0.64 6.94
CA ASN A 28 -4.74 0.40 6.46
C ASN A 28 -3.98 1.56 5.80
N ILE A 29 -2.85 2.00 6.37
CA ILE A 29 -2.01 3.03 5.75
C ILE A 29 -1.37 2.51 4.46
N LYS A 30 -0.84 1.28 4.44
CA LYS A 30 -0.27 0.65 3.23
C LYS A 30 -1.28 0.60 2.09
N GLU A 31 -2.53 0.24 2.40
CA GLU A 31 -3.61 0.21 1.41
C GLU A 31 -3.93 1.61 0.89
N LYS A 32 -4.02 2.62 1.77
CA LYS A 32 -4.25 4.01 1.37
C LYS A 32 -3.12 4.57 0.50
N ILE A 33 -1.87 4.23 0.79
CA ILE A 33 -0.71 4.57 -0.07
C ILE A 33 -0.89 3.91 -1.45
N THR A 34 -1.24 2.63 -1.48
CA THR A 34 -1.41 1.85 -2.73
C THR A 34 -2.54 2.42 -3.61
N GLN A 35 -3.64 2.82 -2.98
CA GLN A 35 -4.78 3.46 -3.65
C GLN A 35 -4.42 4.86 -4.16
N ALA A 36 -3.65 5.64 -3.40
CA ALA A 36 -3.20 6.98 -3.78
C ALA A 36 -2.06 6.97 -4.81
N ASN A 37 -1.34 5.86 -4.97
CA ASN A 37 -0.29 5.69 -5.98
C ASN A 37 -0.95 5.44 -7.35
N TYR A 38 -1.42 6.49 -8.00
CA TYR A 38 -1.90 6.44 -9.38
C TYR A 38 -1.33 7.62 -10.17
N CYS A 39 -1.12 7.45 -11.47
CA CYS A 39 -0.60 8.50 -12.34
C CYS A 39 -1.03 8.32 -13.79
N ASN A 40 -1.07 9.43 -14.53
CA ASN A 40 -1.17 9.45 -16.00
C ASN A 40 0.14 9.92 -16.64
N SER A 41 0.96 10.67 -15.90
CA SER A 41 2.27 11.19 -16.30
C SER A 41 3.21 11.31 -15.10
N ASP A 42 4.51 11.47 -15.34
CA ASP A 42 5.53 11.61 -14.28
C ASP A 42 5.23 12.83 -13.37
N ASP A 43 4.69 13.91 -13.93
CA ASP A 43 4.30 15.14 -13.22
C ASP A 43 3.14 14.94 -12.22
N ASP A 44 2.47 13.79 -12.26
CA ASP A 44 1.46 13.43 -11.28
C ASP A 44 2.07 12.82 -10.02
N CYS A 45 3.32 12.37 -10.08
CA CYS A 45 3.98 11.68 -8.99
C CYS A 45 4.62 12.66 -8.01
N PHE A 46 4.29 12.50 -6.73
CA PHE A 46 4.76 13.38 -5.66
C PHE A 46 5.40 12.57 -4.54
N PHE A 47 6.61 12.96 -4.16
CA PHE A 47 7.34 12.37 -3.05
C PHE A 47 6.82 12.93 -1.72
N ILE A 48 6.29 12.05 -0.86
CA ILE A 48 5.76 12.45 0.45
C ILE A 48 6.68 12.10 1.62
N GLY A 49 7.81 11.45 1.35
CA GLY A 49 8.84 11.14 2.35
C GLY A 49 9.20 9.67 2.45
N SER A 50 10.00 9.37 3.47
CA SER A 50 10.49 8.03 3.81
C SER A 50 10.00 7.69 5.20
N LYS A 51 9.32 6.55 5.35
CA LYS A 51 8.81 6.12 6.67
C LYS A 51 8.74 4.61 6.73
N CYS A 52 9.39 4.02 7.72
CA CYS A 52 9.24 2.59 8.00
C CYS A 52 7.88 2.32 8.67
N PRO A 53 7.13 1.27 8.27
CA PRO A 53 7.43 0.21 7.31
C PRO A 53 6.79 0.43 5.91
N PHE A 54 6.57 1.68 5.52
CA PHE A 54 5.85 2.04 4.30
C PHE A 54 6.73 2.18 3.06
N GLY A 55 8.00 2.52 3.23
CA GLY A 55 8.99 2.49 2.15
C GLY A 55 10.02 3.62 2.22
N CYS A 56 11.11 3.43 1.48
CA CYS A 56 12.18 4.41 1.33
C CYS A 56 11.75 5.62 0.53
N TYR A 57 11.00 5.40 -0.54
CA TYR A 57 10.51 6.47 -1.39
C TYR A 57 9.02 6.30 -1.56
N ILE A 58 8.24 7.02 -0.75
CA ILE A 58 6.79 6.93 -0.81
C ILE A 58 6.33 7.96 -1.85
N TYR A 59 5.92 7.47 -3.01
CA TYR A 59 5.32 8.26 -4.07
C TYR A 59 3.81 8.03 -4.14
N VAL A 60 3.06 9.10 -4.30
CA VAL A 60 1.61 9.08 -4.52
C VAL A 60 1.23 10.08 -5.60
N ASN A 61 -0.01 10.06 -6.06
CA ASN A 61 -0.53 11.15 -6.88
C ASN A 61 -0.47 12.47 -6.09
N LYS A 62 -0.04 13.55 -6.73
CA LYS A 62 0.03 14.89 -6.11
C LYS A 62 -1.30 15.35 -5.49
N ALA A 63 -2.44 14.94 -6.06
CA ALA A 63 -3.75 15.26 -5.51
C ALA A 63 -4.00 14.61 -4.14
N GLU A 64 -3.31 13.52 -3.83
CA GLU A 64 -3.43 12.77 -2.58
C GLU A 64 -2.28 13.04 -1.59
N GLY A 65 -1.27 13.82 -2.02
CA GLY A 65 0.01 14.01 -1.34
C GLY A 65 -0.13 14.38 0.14
N ASP A 66 -0.77 15.52 0.41
CA ASP A 66 -0.91 16.05 1.77
C ASP A 66 -1.70 15.09 2.68
N ARG A 67 -2.80 14.53 2.16
CA ARG A 67 -3.65 13.60 2.91
C ARG A 67 -2.91 12.34 3.34
N ILE A 68 -2.11 11.75 2.46
CA ILE A 68 -1.34 10.54 2.79
C ILE A 68 -0.15 10.89 3.67
N LYS A 69 0.49 12.04 3.45
CA LYS A 69 1.61 12.51 4.27
C LYS A 69 1.23 12.64 5.75
N GLU A 70 0.10 13.27 6.04
CA GLU A 70 -0.39 13.39 7.42
C GLU A 70 -0.60 12.03 8.10
N LEU A 71 -1.13 11.04 7.35
CA LEU A 71 -1.35 9.68 7.86
C LEU A 71 -0.05 8.97 8.24
N ILE A 72 0.98 9.07 7.38
CA ILE A 72 2.28 8.41 7.63
C ILE A 72 3.07 9.12 8.73
N GLU A 73 2.95 10.44 8.87
CA GLU A 73 3.62 11.23 9.91
C GLU A 73 3.06 10.88 11.30
N GLY A 74 1.74 10.66 11.39
CA GLY A 74 1.08 10.20 12.62
C GLY A 74 1.39 8.75 13.01
N PHE A 75 2.03 7.96 12.15
CA PHE A 75 2.40 6.58 12.47
C PHE A 75 3.66 6.52 13.34
N ASN A 76 3.54 5.90 14.51
CA ASN A 76 4.69 5.65 15.38
C ASN A 76 5.46 4.43 14.89
N SER A 77 6.72 4.63 14.53
CA SER A 77 7.58 3.58 13.95
C SER A 77 8.79 3.34 14.84
N ASN A 78 9.06 2.06 15.12
CA ASN A 78 10.24 1.61 15.87
C ASN A 78 11.29 0.94 14.97
N CYS A 79 11.11 0.98 13.65
CA CYS A 79 11.95 0.26 12.71
C CYS A 79 12.90 1.16 11.95
N VAL A 80 14.07 0.59 11.63
CA VAL A 80 15.18 1.25 10.94
C VAL A 80 15.59 0.33 9.79
N TYR A 81 15.66 0.88 8.57
CA TYR A 81 16.25 0.21 7.42
C TYR A 81 17.11 1.19 6.63
N GLY A 82 18.11 0.66 5.92
CA GLY A 82 18.91 1.44 4.98
C GLY A 82 18.19 1.58 3.64
N CYS A 83 18.18 2.78 3.09
CA CYS A 83 17.64 3.04 1.75
C CYS A 83 18.77 3.08 0.72
N VAL A 84 18.54 2.42 -0.41
CA VAL A 84 19.38 2.60 -1.60
C VAL A 84 19.05 3.95 -2.22
N GLN A 85 20.02 4.57 -2.90
CA GLN A 85 19.81 5.82 -3.62
C GLN A 85 18.76 5.63 -4.72
N SER A 86 17.85 6.61 -4.86
CA SER A 86 16.93 6.72 -6.00
C SER A 86 17.32 7.90 -6.87
N TYR A 87 17.14 7.75 -8.18
CA TYR A 87 17.44 8.76 -9.20
C TYR A 87 16.21 9.52 -9.69
N GLY A 88 15.03 9.25 -9.11
CA GLY A 88 13.79 9.93 -9.46
C GLY A 88 12.57 9.04 -9.38
N VAL A 89 11.51 9.45 -10.05
CA VAL A 89 10.23 8.75 -10.16
C VAL A 89 9.77 8.75 -11.60
N GLU A 90 9.20 7.63 -12.05
CA GLU A 90 8.53 7.51 -13.33
C GLU A 90 7.09 7.01 -13.14
N CYS A 91 6.18 7.46 -14.00
CA CYS A 91 4.83 6.93 -14.10
C CYS A 91 4.84 5.70 -15.02
N LYS A 92 4.82 4.51 -14.41
CA LYS A 92 4.87 3.24 -15.12
C LYS A 92 3.69 2.38 -14.76
N ASN A 93 2.97 1.88 -15.77
CA ASN A 93 1.75 1.08 -15.58
C ASN A 93 0.72 1.78 -14.66
N ASN A 94 0.55 3.09 -14.82
CA ASN A 94 -0.33 3.94 -14.00
C ASN A 94 0.03 3.97 -12.50
N LYS A 95 1.29 3.67 -12.16
CA LYS A 95 1.85 3.70 -10.80
C LYS A 95 3.10 4.55 -10.77
N CYS A 96 3.30 5.29 -9.68
CA CYS A 96 4.54 6.04 -9.48
C CYS A 96 5.58 5.08 -8.91
N VAL A 97 6.64 4.84 -9.70
CA VAL A 97 7.70 3.87 -9.40
C VAL A 97 9.03 4.61 -9.31
N GLU A 98 9.81 4.30 -8.29
CA GLU A 98 11.16 4.84 -8.12
C GLU A 98 12.13 4.34 -9.21
N ILE A 99 13.03 5.22 -9.64
CA ILE A 99 14.15 4.87 -10.52
C ILE A 99 15.34 4.51 -9.63
N LEU A 100 15.83 3.28 -9.73
CA LEU A 100 16.95 2.74 -8.92
C LEU A 100 18.26 2.59 -9.73
N GLU A 101 18.18 2.59 -11.05
CA GLU A 101 19.34 2.52 -11.94
C GLU A 101 19.75 3.94 -12.33
N ASP A 102 21.06 4.21 -12.40
CA ASP A 102 21.57 5.51 -12.81
C ASP A 102 21.33 5.69 -14.32
N PRO A 103 20.50 6.67 -14.76
CA PRO A 103 20.22 6.87 -16.17
C PRO A 103 21.42 7.40 -16.98
N TYR A 104 22.53 7.74 -16.31
CA TYR A 104 23.76 8.23 -16.93
C TYR A 104 24.91 7.23 -16.93
N PHE A 105 24.72 6.04 -16.33
CA PHE A 105 25.75 5.00 -16.35
C PHE A 105 25.59 4.17 -17.63
N ASN A 106 26.25 4.61 -18.70
CA ASN A 106 26.46 3.78 -19.87
C ASN A 106 27.62 2.82 -19.55
N ASP A 107 27.34 1.52 -19.50
CA ASP A 107 28.36 0.47 -19.46
C ASP A 107 29.06 0.39 -20.84
N ASP A 108 29.96 1.33 -21.12
CA ASP A 108 30.90 1.27 -22.26
C ASP A 108 32.09 0.33 -21.97
#